data_AF-A0A7Y2F7Y5-F1
#
_entry.id   AF-A0A7Y2F7Y5-F1
#
_cell.length_a   1.000
_cell.length_b   1.000
_cell.length_c   1.000
_cell.angle_alpha   90.00
_cell.angle_beta   90.00
_cell.angle_gamma   90.00
#
_symmetry.space_group_name_H-M   'P 1'
#
loop_
_entity.id
_entity.type
_entity.pdbx_description
1 polymer ?
#
loop_
_entity_poly.entity_id
_entity_poly.type
_entity_poly.pdbx_seq_one_letter_code
_entity_poly.pdbx_strand_id
1 'polypeptide(L)'
;MLKRLLLSERLMLTAVAINALVIYAFYFPGLRDVKWLEYVDMAFIVLFVVEAAVKISTYGVARYFARGWNRFDFAIVVLSFPTLLVPFTDIPDTGVFIILRLFRLARLARLVRFVPNMHHILVGLARAMRASVFVLFALGFLLFIFSIVTCHFYRDIVPEHFGDPLISLYSVFKMFTIEGWYEIPKLIAERTDRPWVIGITRLYFGLIVLLGGVFGMSLANAVFVDEMTMDNNEDLEEKIDQLSQQVAELKQLLEDRGDAPSV
;
A
#
# COMPACT_ATOMS: atom_id res chain seq x y z
N MET A 1 -16.20 8.97 -35.15
CA MET A 1 -15.22 7.87 -35.02
C MET A 1 -14.31 8.05 -33.80
N LEU A 2 -13.64 9.21 -33.66
CA LEU A 2 -12.72 9.50 -32.55
C LEU A 2 -13.32 9.36 -31.14
N LYS A 3 -14.56 9.85 -30.92
CA LYS A 3 -15.27 9.66 -29.65
C LYS A 3 -15.45 8.18 -29.27
N ARG A 4 -15.76 7.32 -30.24
CA ARG A 4 -15.95 5.87 -30.01
C ARG A 4 -14.63 5.18 -29.66
N LEU A 5 -13.52 5.68 -30.19
CA LEU A 5 -12.17 5.19 -29.91
C LEU A 5 -11.75 5.56 -28.48
N LEU A 6 -11.92 6.83 -28.09
CA LEU A 6 -11.58 7.33 -26.75
C LEU A 6 -12.51 6.83 -25.63
N LEU A 7 -13.73 6.44 -25.98
CA LEU A 7 -14.66 5.79 -25.04
C LEU A 7 -14.40 4.29 -24.89
N SER A 8 -13.52 3.69 -25.71
CA SER A 8 -13.21 2.27 -25.63
C SER A 8 -12.22 1.98 -24.51
N GLU A 9 -12.68 1.29 -23.47
CA GLU A 9 -11.83 0.96 -22.32
C GLU A 9 -10.63 0.10 -22.69
N ARG A 10 -10.79 -0.85 -23.63
CA ARG A 10 -9.70 -1.73 -24.07
C ARG A 10 -8.56 -0.95 -24.70
N LEU A 11 -8.87 0.00 -25.58
CA LEU A 11 -7.87 0.84 -26.24
C LEU A 11 -7.16 1.75 -25.24
N MET A 12 -7.89 2.31 -24.29
CA MET A 12 -7.31 3.15 -23.24
C MET A 12 -6.39 2.35 -22.31
N LEU A 13 -6.76 1.11 -21.96
CA LEU A 13 -5.90 0.21 -21.20
C LEU A 13 -4.62 -0.13 -21.99
N THR A 14 -4.74 -0.47 -23.28
CA THR A 14 -3.56 -0.68 -24.13
C THR A 14 -2.66 0.56 -24.19
N ALA A 15 -3.23 1.77 -24.29
CA ALA A 15 -2.47 3.01 -24.26
C ALA A 15 -1.75 3.21 -22.91
N VAL A 16 -2.38 2.87 -21.78
CA VAL A 16 -1.73 2.88 -20.46
C VAL A 16 -0.55 1.90 -20.40
N ALA A 17 -0.71 0.68 -20.92
CA ALA A 17 0.37 -0.31 -20.96
C ALA A 17 1.55 0.18 -21.81
N ILE A 18 1.28 0.75 -23.00
CA ILE A 18 2.35 1.30 -23.84
C ILE A 18 3.01 2.50 -23.16
N ASN A 19 2.23 3.39 -22.53
CA ASN A 19 2.81 4.52 -21.79
C ASN A 19 3.71 4.06 -20.64
N ALA A 20 3.36 2.98 -19.95
CA ALA A 20 4.22 2.40 -18.93
C ALA A 20 5.56 1.90 -19.50
N LEU A 21 5.55 1.26 -20.68
CA LEU A 21 6.78 0.86 -21.38
C LEU A 21 7.62 2.06 -21.81
N VAL A 22 6.99 3.15 -22.25
CA VAL A 22 7.68 4.41 -22.59
C VAL A 22 8.33 5.03 -21.35
N ILE A 23 7.62 5.06 -20.22
CA ILE A 23 8.17 5.53 -18.95
C ILE A 23 9.36 4.66 -18.54
N TYR A 24 9.24 3.34 -18.63
CA TYR A 24 10.33 2.41 -18.35
C TYR A 24 11.54 2.65 -19.27
N ALA A 25 11.31 2.97 -20.54
CA ALA A 25 12.38 3.25 -21.50
C ALA A 25 13.26 4.46 -21.12
N PHE A 26 12.71 5.49 -20.45
CA PHE A 26 13.50 6.65 -19.98
C PHE A 26 14.58 6.31 -18.95
N TYR A 27 14.48 5.15 -18.29
CA TYR A 27 15.45 4.73 -17.28
C TYR A 27 16.65 4.00 -17.89
N PHE A 28 16.65 3.70 -19.19
CA PHE A 28 17.84 3.20 -19.87
C PHE A 28 18.82 4.34 -20.16
N PRO A 29 20.13 4.20 -19.81
CA PRO A 29 21.12 5.25 -20.03
C PRO A 29 21.20 5.76 -21.48
N GLY A 30 20.99 4.87 -22.46
CA GLY A 30 21.03 5.22 -23.89
C GLY A 30 19.77 5.87 -24.46
N LEU A 31 18.64 5.84 -23.73
CA LEU A 31 17.34 6.34 -24.21
C LEU A 31 16.82 7.55 -23.44
N ARG A 32 17.43 7.87 -22.30
CA ARG A 32 16.99 8.94 -21.38
C ARG A 32 16.84 10.31 -22.04
N ASP A 33 17.80 10.71 -22.87
CA ASP A 33 17.89 12.07 -23.44
C ASP A 33 17.39 12.14 -24.89
N VAL A 34 16.66 11.12 -25.33
CA VAL A 34 16.24 11.02 -26.73
C VAL A 34 14.91 11.76 -26.94
N LYS A 35 14.96 12.86 -27.70
CA LYS A 35 13.81 13.77 -27.94
C LYS A 35 12.54 13.09 -28.46
N TRP A 36 12.65 12.06 -29.31
CA TRP A 36 11.45 11.37 -29.81
C TRP A 36 10.68 10.66 -28.70
N LEU A 37 11.38 10.15 -27.67
CA LEU A 37 10.75 9.48 -26.53
C LEU A 37 9.98 10.49 -25.67
N GLU A 38 10.50 11.72 -25.51
CA GLU A 38 9.81 12.83 -24.86
C GLU A 38 8.52 13.23 -25.59
N TYR A 39 8.55 13.31 -26.93
CA TYR A 39 7.34 13.58 -27.71
C TYR A 39 6.30 12.49 -27.59
N VAL A 40 6.72 11.22 -27.58
CA VAL A 40 5.80 10.08 -27.35
C VAL A 40 5.18 10.14 -25.96
N ASP A 41 5.97 10.44 -24.93
CA ASP A 41 5.48 10.61 -23.56
C ASP A 41 4.45 11.75 -23.46
N MET A 42 4.75 12.89 -24.08
CA MET A 42 3.86 14.04 -24.18
C MET A 42 2.54 13.69 -24.87
N ALA A 43 2.61 12.92 -25.96
CA ALA A 43 1.44 12.48 -26.70
C ALA A 43 0.48 11.63 -25.85
N PHE A 44 1.01 10.76 -24.98
CA PHE A 44 0.17 9.99 -24.04
C PHE A 44 -0.53 10.88 -23.02
N ILE A 45 0.15 11.88 -22.47
CA ILE A 45 -0.49 12.81 -21.51
C ILE A 45 -1.63 13.55 -22.21
N VAL A 46 -1.39 14.09 -23.41
CA VAL A 46 -2.41 14.78 -24.20
C VAL A 46 -3.59 13.84 -24.50
N LEU A 47 -3.30 12.60 -24.89
CA LEU A 47 -4.33 11.57 -25.13
C LEU A 47 -5.20 11.35 -23.89
N PHE A 48 -4.60 11.25 -22.70
CA PHE A 48 -5.33 11.06 -21.44
C PHE A 48 -6.13 12.30 -21.00
N VAL A 49 -5.63 13.51 -21.26
CA VAL A 49 -6.37 14.76 -21.04
C VAL A 49 -7.60 14.80 -21.95
N VAL A 50 -7.43 14.50 -23.24
CA VAL A 50 -8.51 14.47 -24.22
C VAL A 50 -9.53 13.39 -23.88
N GLU A 51 -9.08 12.19 -23.48
CA GLU A 51 -9.95 11.12 -22.98
C GLU A 51 -10.84 11.61 -21.82
N ALA A 52 -10.24 12.23 -20.80
CA ALA A 52 -10.97 12.75 -19.65
C ALA A 52 -12.00 13.82 -20.07
N ALA A 53 -11.60 14.77 -20.92
CA ALA A 53 -12.49 15.81 -21.44
C ALA A 53 -13.66 15.22 -22.24
N VAL A 54 -13.41 14.24 -23.10
CA VAL A 54 -14.45 13.56 -23.88
C VAL A 54 -15.41 12.79 -22.97
N LYS A 55 -14.90 12.07 -21.96
CA LYS A 55 -15.74 11.36 -20.99
C LYS A 55 -16.61 12.30 -20.17
N ILE A 56 -16.05 13.43 -19.70
CA ILE A 56 -16.81 14.46 -18.96
C ILE A 56 -17.90 15.05 -19.84
N SER A 57 -17.59 15.38 -21.11
CA SER A 57 -18.59 15.92 -22.05
C SER A 57 -19.70 14.93 -22.41
N THR A 58 -19.41 13.63 -22.41
CA THR A 58 -20.36 12.58 -22.82
C THR A 58 -21.24 12.12 -21.67
N TYR A 59 -20.67 11.93 -20.48
CA TYR A 59 -21.41 11.44 -19.32
C TYR A 59 -22.05 12.56 -18.49
N GLY A 60 -21.53 13.78 -18.60
CA GLY A 60 -21.84 14.90 -17.70
C GLY A 60 -20.98 14.86 -16.44
N VAL A 61 -20.69 16.04 -15.87
CA VAL A 61 -19.78 16.22 -14.72
C VAL A 61 -20.19 15.34 -13.54
N ALA A 62 -21.45 15.41 -13.11
CA ALA A 62 -21.94 14.66 -11.95
C ALA A 62 -21.77 13.13 -12.12
N ARG A 63 -22.12 12.59 -13.29
CA ARG A 63 -22.02 11.15 -13.57
C ARG A 63 -20.59 10.68 -13.77
N TYR A 64 -19.72 11.53 -14.30
CA TYR A 64 -18.29 11.24 -14.43
C TYR A 64 -17.65 11.05 -13.05
N PHE A 65 -17.85 12.02 -12.14
CA PHE A 65 -17.28 11.99 -10.80
C PHE A 65 -17.98 10.99 -9.86
N ALA A 66 -19.17 10.50 -10.18
CA ALA A 66 -19.79 9.41 -9.42
C ALA A 66 -19.03 8.07 -9.54
N ARG A 67 -18.30 7.84 -10.64
CA ARG A 67 -17.55 6.58 -10.85
C ARG A 67 -16.14 6.67 -10.24
N GLY A 68 -15.81 5.74 -9.34
CA GLY A 68 -14.50 5.67 -8.66
C GLY A 68 -13.30 5.71 -9.61
N TRP A 69 -13.32 4.87 -10.66
CA TRP A 69 -12.22 4.81 -11.64
C TRP A 69 -12.04 6.10 -12.43
N ASN A 70 -13.13 6.80 -12.78
CA ASN A 70 -13.03 8.08 -13.47
C ASN A 70 -12.41 9.16 -12.58
N ARG A 71 -12.77 9.18 -11.27
CA ARG A 71 -12.14 10.09 -10.29
C ARG A 71 -10.64 9.84 -10.18
N PHE A 72 -10.24 8.57 -10.09
CA PHE A 72 -8.85 8.16 -10.02
C PHE A 72 -8.06 8.57 -11.27
N ASP A 73 -8.59 8.27 -12.46
CA ASP A 73 -7.94 8.64 -13.72
C ASP A 73 -7.79 10.17 -13.84
N PHE A 74 -8.83 10.93 -13.46
CA PHE A 74 -8.81 12.39 -13.45
C PHE A 74 -7.76 12.95 -12.47
N ALA A 75 -7.67 12.40 -11.26
CA ALA A 75 -6.64 12.80 -10.29
C ALA A 75 -5.23 12.60 -10.85
N ILE A 76 -4.99 11.49 -11.55
CA ILE A 76 -3.71 11.23 -12.23
C ILE A 76 -3.45 12.22 -13.37
N VAL A 77 -4.47 12.58 -14.16
CA VAL A 77 -4.34 13.63 -15.19
C VAL A 77 -3.89 14.93 -14.54
N VAL A 78 -4.58 15.36 -13.47
CA VAL A 78 -4.27 16.59 -12.73
C VAL A 78 -2.84 16.57 -12.21
N LEU A 79 -2.42 15.47 -11.59
CA LEU A 79 -1.06 15.31 -11.05
C LEU A 79 0.03 15.30 -12.14
N SER A 80 -0.34 15.00 -13.39
CA SER A 80 0.58 14.99 -14.53
C SER A 80 0.75 16.36 -15.18
N PHE A 81 -0.12 17.35 -14.91
CA PHE A 81 -0.01 18.69 -15.51
C PHE A 81 1.33 19.39 -15.27
N PRO A 82 1.93 19.36 -14.06
CA PRO A 82 3.23 19.98 -13.84
C PRO A 82 4.31 19.47 -14.80
N THR A 83 4.24 18.19 -15.22
CA THR A 83 5.19 17.61 -16.19
C THR A 83 5.04 18.19 -17.59
N LEU A 84 3.87 18.68 -17.96
CA LEU A 84 3.63 19.37 -19.24
C LEU A 84 4.22 20.77 -19.25
N LEU A 85 4.35 21.42 -18.10
CA LEU A 85 4.80 22.80 -17.98
C LEU A 85 6.34 22.90 -17.96
N VAL A 86 7.03 21.85 -17.50
CA VAL A 86 8.51 21.80 -17.41
C VAL A 86 9.22 22.21 -18.70
N PRO A 87 8.83 21.71 -19.91
CA PRO A 87 9.49 22.11 -21.16
C PRO A 87 9.28 23.58 -21.56
N PHE A 88 8.30 24.27 -20.97
CA PHE A 88 7.95 25.66 -21.31
C PHE A 88 8.47 26.67 -20.27
N THR A 89 9.14 26.21 -19.22
CA THR A 89 9.71 27.06 -18.18
C THR A 89 11.23 27.08 -18.29
N ASP A 90 11.81 28.24 -18.62
CA ASP A 90 13.26 28.50 -18.65
C ASP A 90 13.90 28.61 -17.24
N ILE A 91 13.40 27.84 -16.28
CA ILE A 91 13.89 27.88 -14.90
C ILE A 91 15.02 26.85 -14.77
N PRO A 92 16.17 27.19 -14.17
CA PRO A 92 17.28 26.27 -13.99
C PRO A 92 16.85 24.97 -13.30
N ASP A 93 17.47 23.85 -13.68
CA ASP A 93 17.27 22.49 -13.16
C ASP A 93 17.60 22.42 -11.64
N THR A 94 16.70 22.99 -10.85
CA THR A 94 16.69 22.96 -9.39
C THR A 94 16.11 21.62 -8.93
N GLY A 95 16.37 21.21 -7.68
CA GLY A 95 15.83 19.95 -7.12
C GLY A 95 14.30 19.81 -7.27
N VAL A 96 13.58 20.93 -7.40
CA VAL A 96 12.15 20.97 -7.72
C VAL A 96 11.84 20.30 -9.08
N PHE A 97 12.64 20.52 -10.13
CA PHE A 97 12.41 19.91 -11.44
C PHE A 97 12.58 18.39 -11.42
N ILE A 98 13.52 17.88 -10.63
CA ILE A 98 13.70 16.44 -10.43
C ILE A 98 12.42 15.85 -9.82
N ILE A 99 11.87 16.49 -8.79
CA ILE A 99 10.62 16.07 -8.14
C ILE A 99 9.43 16.18 -9.11
N LEU A 100 9.35 17.26 -9.89
CA LEU A 100 8.30 17.42 -10.90
C LEU A 100 8.34 16.31 -11.95
N ARG A 101 9.55 15.93 -12.39
CA ARG A 101 9.72 14.80 -13.31
C ARG A 101 9.24 13.50 -12.69
N LEU A 102 9.36 13.28 -11.38
CA LEU A 102 8.84 12.08 -10.70
C LEU A 102 7.31 11.97 -10.72
N PHE A 103 6.55 13.07 -10.81
CA PHE A 103 5.10 12.99 -10.95
C PHE A 103 4.67 12.26 -12.23
N ARG A 104 5.55 12.16 -13.23
CA ARG A 104 5.30 11.30 -14.40
C ARG A 104 5.12 9.83 -14.02
N LEU A 105 5.64 9.37 -12.89
CA LEU A 105 5.47 8.00 -12.43
C LEU A 105 4.08 7.75 -11.87
N ALA A 106 3.37 8.79 -11.44
CA ALA A 106 2.02 8.63 -10.87
C ALA A 106 1.03 8.03 -11.87
N ARG A 107 1.24 8.22 -13.18
CA ARG A 107 0.42 7.58 -14.23
C ARG A 107 0.64 6.08 -14.38
N LEU A 108 1.75 5.53 -13.88
CA LEU A 108 1.90 4.08 -13.74
C LEU A 108 0.84 3.50 -12.79
N ALA A 109 0.29 4.30 -11.87
CA ALA A 109 -0.80 3.87 -11.02
C ALA A 109 -2.07 3.51 -11.81
N ARG A 110 -2.22 3.94 -13.08
CA ARG A 110 -3.32 3.46 -13.95
C ARG A 110 -3.22 1.98 -14.30
N LEU A 111 -2.05 1.36 -14.16
CA LEU A 111 -1.87 -0.08 -14.35
C LEU A 111 -2.71 -0.91 -13.37
N VAL A 112 -3.08 -0.33 -12.23
CA VAL A 112 -4.01 -0.91 -11.26
C VAL A 112 -5.34 -1.33 -11.91
N ARG A 113 -5.75 -0.69 -13.02
CA ARG A 113 -6.96 -1.05 -13.78
C ARG A 113 -6.87 -2.40 -14.50
N PHE A 114 -5.67 -2.96 -14.70
CA PHE A 114 -5.50 -4.31 -15.25
C PHE A 114 -5.83 -5.40 -14.25
N VAL A 115 -5.82 -5.09 -12.95
CA VAL A 115 -6.09 -6.08 -11.93
C VAL A 115 -7.62 -6.24 -11.81
N PRO A 116 -8.16 -7.44 -12.12
CA PRO A 116 -9.58 -7.69 -11.95
C PRO A 116 -9.94 -7.58 -10.48
N ASN A 117 -11.14 -7.07 -10.20
CA ASN A 117 -11.67 -6.95 -8.83
C ASN A 117 -10.79 -6.16 -7.85
N MET A 118 -9.95 -5.23 -8.35
CA MET A 118 -9.10 -4.39 -7.51
C MET A 118 -9.87 -3.68 -6.38
N HIS A 119 -11.12 -3.28 -6.62
CA HIS A 119 -11.96 -2.70 -5.56
C HIS A 119 -12.12 -3.66 -4.39
N HIS A 120 -12.45 -4.94 -4.64
CA HIS A 120 -12.57 -5.96 -3.59
C HIS A 120 -11.24 -6.18 -2.88
N ILE A 121 -10.13 -6.22 -3.61
CA ILE A 121 -8.78 -6.36 -3.02
C ILE A 121 -8.48 -5.19 -2.08
N LEU A 122 -8.72 -3.95 -2.53
CA LEU A 122 -8.47 -2.75 -1.73
C LEU A 122 -9.40 -2.66 -0.51
N VAL A 123 -10.67 -3.05 -0.65
CA VAL A 123 -11.62 -3.09 0.48
C VAL A 123 -11.19 -4.16 1.49
N GLY A 124 -10.80 -5.36 1.03
CA GLY A 124 -10.28 -6.41 1.90
C GLY A 124 -9.02 -5.97 2.63
N LEU A 125 -8.07 -5.35 1.93
CA LEU A 125 -6.86 -4.78 2.53
C LEU A 125 -7.19 -3.68 3.55
N ALA A 126 -8.09 -2.77 3.21
CA ALA A 126 -8.49 -1.68 4.11
C ALA A 126 -9.16 -2.21 5.38
N ARG A 127 -9.95 -3.28 5.26
CA ARG A 127 -10.56 -3.98 6.40
C ARG A 127 -9.51 -4.61 7.30
N ALA A 128 -8.59 -5.39 6.71
CA ALA A 128 -7.45 -5.99 7.43
C ALA A 128 -6.64 -4.95 8.21
N MET A 129 -6.32 -3.84 7.52
CA MET A 129 -5.58 -2.75 8.10
C MET A 129 -6.35 -2.14 9.26
N ARG A 130 -7.67 -1.94 9.12
CA ARG A 130 -8.54 -1.39 10.17
C ARG A 130 -8.50 -2.22 11.45
N ALA A 131 -8.62 -3.53 11.32
CA ALA A 131 -8.54 -4.44 12.46
C ALA A 131 -7.16 -4.47 13.11
N SER A 132 -6.12 -4.40 12.27
CA SER A 132 -4.74 -4.40 12.73
C SER A 132 -4.25 -3.03 13.24
N VAL A 133 -5.04 -1.95 13.15
CA VAL A 133 -4.61 -0.59 13.54
C VAL A 133 -4.09 -0.57 14.97
N PHE A 134 -4.80 -1.19 15.92
CA PHE A 134 -4.39 -1.17 17.32
C PHE A 134 -3.08 -1.91 17.56
N VAL A 135 -2.87 -3.04 16.87
CA VAL A 135 -1.65 -3.82 16.95
C VAL A 135 -0.48 -3.06 16.31
N LEU A 136 -0.67 -2.52 15.11
CA LEU A 136 0.34 -1.71 14.43
C LEU A 136 0.69 -0.46 15.24
N PHE A 137 -0.30 0.17 15.88
CA PHE A 137 -0.06 1.30 16.78
C PHE A 137 0.72 0.88 18.02
N ALA A 138 0.40 -0.26 18.63
CA ALA A 138 1.15 -0.80 19.76
C ALA A 138 2.61 -1.13 19.40
N LEU A 139 2.83 -1.78 18.24
CA LEU A 139 4.17 -2.04 17.71
C LEU A 139 4.93 -0.73 17.40
N GLY A 140 4.25 0.24 16.78
CA GLY A 140 4.81 1.56 16.49
C GLY A 140 5.18 2.33 17.76
N PHE A 141 4.37 2.21 18.81
CA PHE A 141 4.65 2.79 20.11
C PHE A 141 5.84 2.11 20.80
N LEU A 142 5.95 0.78 20.70
CA LEU A 142 7.11 0.03 21.18
C LEU A 142 8.40 0.42 20.43
N LEU A 143 8.33 0.57 19.10
CA LEU A 143 9.43 1.09 18.27
C LEU A 143 9.87 2.47 18.74
N PHE A 144 8.91 3.36 19.00
CA PHE A 144 9.18 4.71 19.48
C PHE A 144 9.87 4.72 20.86
N ILE A 145 9.39 3.92 21.81
CA ILE A 145 10.01 3.80 23.14
C ILE A 145 11.43 3.25 23.02
N PHE A 146 11.61 2.12 22.33
CA PHE A 146 12.93 1.51 22.20
C PHE A 146 13.91 2.39 21.43
N SER A 147 13.44 3.17 20.46
CA SER A 147 14.26 4.17 19.78
C SER A 147 14.82 5.20 20.76
N ILE A 148 13.98 5.82 21.59
CA ILE A 148 14.46 6.82 22.57
C ILE A 148 15.43 6.18 23.57
N VAL A 149 15.07 5.02 24.10
CA VAL A 149 15.90 4.31 25.10
C VAL A 149 17.25 3.92 24.50
N THR A 150 17.27 3.31 23.31
CA THR A 150 18.52 2.88 22.66
C THR A 150 19.38 4.08 22.27
N CYS A 151 18.75 5.15 21.76
CA CYS A 151 19.42 6.41 21.48
C CYS A 151 20.10 6.95 22.74
N HIS A 152 19.40 7.01 23.87
CA HIS A 152 19.97 7.52 25.12
C HIS A 152 21.19 6.73 25.59
N PHE A 153 21.15 5.40 25.51
CA PHE A 153 22.24 4.55 26.03
C PHE A 153 23.42 4.38 25.07
N TYR A 154 23.19 4.40 23.75
CA TYR A 154 24.20 3.99 22.76
C TYR A 154 24.59 5.08 21.76
N ARG A 155 24.07 6.30 21.89
CA ARG A 155 24.41 7.46 21.02
C ARG A 155 25.92 7.69 20.91
N ASP A 156 26.65 7.63 22.03
CA ASP A 156 28.08 7.94 22.05
C ASP A 156 28.97 6.78 21.59
N ILE A 157 28.45 5.55 21.57
CA ILE A 157 29.20 4.34 21.18
C ILE A 157 29.01 4.05 19.68
N VAL A 158 27.78 4.20 19.19
CA VAL A 158 27.40 3.88 17.81
C VAL A 158 26.52 4.99 17.22
N PRO A 159 27.08 6.20 17.03
CA PRO A 159 26.33 7.37 16.54
C PRO A 159 25.73 7.15 15.14
N GLU A 160 26.31 6.30 14.31
CA GLU A 160 25.78 5.95 12.98
C GLU A 160 24.41 5.24 13.04
N HIS A 161 24.09 4.60 14.16
CA HIS A 161 22.83 3.89 14.36
C HIS A 161 21.92 4.55 15.40
N PHE A 162 22.50 5.29 16.36
CA PHE A 162 21.80 5.82 17.52
C PHE A 162 22.11 7.30 17.81
N GLY A 163 22.70 8.01 16.86
CA GLY A 163 23.08 9.42 16.98
C GLY A 163 21.91 10.34 17.30
N ASP A 164 20.79 10.15 16.63
CA ASP A 164 19.54 10.87 16.89
C ASP A 164 18.33 9.92 16.92
N PRO A 165 17.18 10.36 17.47
CA PRO A 165 16.00 9.50 17.58
C PRO A 165 15.45 9.00 16.25
N LEU A 166 15.58 9.73 15.14
CA LEU A 166 15.07 9.27 13.83
C LEU A 166 15.95 8.17 13.24
N ILE A 167 17.27 8.32 13.32
CA ILE A 167 18.21 7.26 12.92
C ILE A 167 18.04 6.04 13.84
N SER A 168 17.88 6.27 15.14
CA SER A 168 17.61 5.20 16.10
C SER A 168 16.31 4.47 15.81
N LEU A 169 15.24 5.18 15.45
CA LEU A 169 13.97 4.59 15.09
C LEU A 169 14.12 3.64 13.89
N TYR A 170 14.86 4.07 12.86
CA TYR A 170 15.16 3.21 11.71
C TYR A 170 16.01 1.99 12.10
N SER A 171 17.02 2.16 12.95
CA SER A 171 17.86 1.05 13.45
C SER A 171 17.04 0.03 14.27
N VAL A 172 16.15 0.49 15.15
CA VAL A 172 15.26 -0.38 15.92
C VAL A 172 14.23 -1.05 15.03
N PHE A 173 13.68 -0.35 14.04
CA PHE A 173 12.80 -0.94 13.03
C PHE A 173 13.48 -2.08 12.28
N LYS A 174 14.74 -1.92 11.83
CA LYS A 174 15.50 -3.02 11.22
C LYS A 174 15.63 -4.22 12.16
N MET A 175 15.91 -4.00 13.45
CA MET A 175 15.99 -5.11 14.40
C MET A 175 14.65 -5.83 14.61
N PHE A 176 13.52 -5.13 14.53
CA PHE A 176 12.20 -5.76 14.57
C PHE A 176 11.96 -6.68 13.37
N THR A 177 12.57 -6.42 12.22
CA THR A 177 12.47 -7.34 11.06
C THR A 177 13.31 -8.62 11.23
N ILE A 178 14.08 -8.75 12.31
CA ILE A 178 14.99 -9.88 12.61
C ILE A 178 16.12 -10.01 11.57
N GLU A 179 16.26 -9.05 10.64
CA GLU A 179 17.37 -9.03 9.69
C GLU A 179 18.59 -8.35 10.29
N GLY A 180 19.75 -9.03 10.27
CA GLY A 180 21.02 -8.46 10.73
C GLY A 180 21.06 -8.04 12.21
N TRP A 181 20.12 -8.52 13.04
CA TRP A 181 19.95 -8.05 14.42
C TRP A 181 21.18 -8.22 15.32
N TYR A 182 22.09 -9.14 14.97
CA TYR A 182 23.32 -9.42 15.69
C TYR A 182 24.46 -8.44 15.38
N GLU A 183 24.36 -7.65 14.31
CA GLU A 183 25.42 -6.76 13.86
C GLU A 183 25.65 -5.59 14.82
N ILE A 184 24.57 -4.95 15.26
CA ILE A 184 24.65 -3.80 16.18
C ILE A 184 25.22 -4.21 17.56
N PRO A 185 24.74 -5.28 18.22
CA PRO A 185 25.34 -5.75 19.47
C PRO A 185 26.79 -6.18 19.32
N LYS A 186 27.16 -6.75 18.16
CA LYS A 186 28.55 -7.10 17.84
C LYS A 186 29.42 -5.84 17.73
N LEU A 187 28.95 -4.83 17.01
CA LEU A 187 29.65 -3.55 16.85
C LEU A 187 29.84 -2.83 18.18
N ILE A 188 28.83 -2.82 19.05
CA ILE A 188 28.93 -2.25 20.41
C ILE A 188 29.97 -3.01 21.24
N ALA A 189 30.02 -4.34 21.11
CA ALA A 189 30.96 -5.17 21.82
C ALA A 189 32.41 -4.97 21.36
N GLU A 190 32.63 -4.68 20.08
CA GLU A 190 33.95 -4.33 19.52
C GLU A 190 34.42 -2.95 19.96
N ARG A 191 33.50 -2.04 20.32
CA ARG A 191 33.80 -0.67 20.75
C ARG A 191 33.82 -0.47 22.26
N THR A 192 33.62 -1.54 23.04
CA THR A 192 33.51 -1.46 24.50
C THR A 192 34.41 -2.48 25.18
N ASP A 193 35.34 -2.01 26.02
CA ASP A 193 36.29 -2.88 26.74
C ASP A 193 35.72 -3.53 28.00
N ARG A 194 34.47 -3.23 28.37
CA ARG A 194 33.83 -3.68 29.62
C ARG A 194 33.04 -4.98 29.40
N PRO A 195 33.49 -6.15 29.93
CA PRO A 195 32.84 -7.44 29.64
C PRO A 195 31.38 -7.54 30.09
N TRP A 196 31.03 -6.90 31.21
CA TRP A 196 29.66 -6.91 31.72
C TRP A 196 28.70 -6.08 30.83
N VAL A 197 29.19 -4.97 30.25
CA VAL A 197 28.40 -4.13 29.33
C VAL A 197 28.09 -4.91 28.06
N ILE A 198 29.06 -5.70 27.55
CA ILE A 198 28.86 -6.57 26.39
C ILE A 198 27.73 -7.57 26.63
N GLY A 199 27.73 -8.22 27.79
CA GLY A 199 26.68 -9.18 28.15
C GLY A 199 25.29 -8.56 28.23
N ILE A 200 25.17 -7.43 28.94
CA ILE A 200 23.90 -6.70 29.08
C ILE A 200 23.41 -6.16 27.73
N THR A 201 24.31 -5.66 26.90
CA THR A 201 24.00 -5.17 25.54
C THR A 201 23.38 -6.28 24.71
N ARG A 202 24.03 -7.46 24.65
CA ARG A 202 23.50 -8.61 23.90
C ARG A 202 22.14 -9.07 24.43
N LEU A 203 21.96 -9.09 25.75
CA LEU A 203 20.68 -9.42 26.37
C LEU A 203 19.59 -8.39 25.99
N TYR A 204 19.90 -7.10 26.09
CA TYR A 204 19.00 -6.00 25.77
C TYR A 204 18.49 -6.08 24.33
N PHE A 205 19.41 -6.19 23.36
CA PHE A 205 19.03 -6.30 21.96
C PHE A 205 18.35 -7.64 21.64
N GLY A 206 18.75 -8.73 22.31
CA GLY A 206 18.04 -10.01 22.22
C GLY A 206 16.58 -9.90 22.69
N LEU A 207 16.32 -9.16 23.77
CA LEU A 207 14.96 -8.87 24.24
C LEU A 207 14.17 -7.99 23.28
N ILE A 208 14.81 -6.99 22.65
CA ILE A 208 14.17 -6.18 21.61
C ILE A 208 13.71 -7.06 20.44
N VAL A 209 14.59 -7.95 19.97
CA VAL A 209 14.28 -8.87 18.85
C VAL A 209 13.18 -9.85 19.24
N LEU A 210 13.22 -10.38 20.47
CA LEU A 210 12.19 -11.29 20.97
C LEU A 210 10.83 -10.61 21.09
N LEU A 211 10.76 -9.44 21.74
CA LEU A 211 9.51 -8.72 22.00
C LEU A 211 8.95 -8.06 20.73
N GLY A 212 9.76 -7.28 20.03
CA GLY A 212 9.34 -6.50 18.87
C GLY A 212 9.33 -7.30 17.58
N GLY A 213 10.34 -8.15 17.38
CA GLY A 213 10.46 -8.95 16.17
C GLY A 213 9.63 -10.22 16.23
N VAL A 214 10.03 -11.19 17.05
CA VAL A 214 9.37 -12.50 17.09
C VAL A 214 7.92 -12.35 17.54
N PHE A 215 7.69 -11.86 18.76
CA PHE A 215 6.32 -11.74 19.28
C PHE A 215 5.52 -10.64 18.60
N GLY A 216 6.12 -9.47 18.35
CA GLY A 216 5.44 -8.36 17.68
C GLY A 216 4.96 -8.74 16.28
N MET A 217 5.82 -9.31 15.43
CA MET A 217 5.39 -9.75 14.08
C MET A 217 4.43 -10.94 14.13
N SER A 218 4.63 -11.90 15.04
CA SER A 218 3.68 -13.01 15.20
C SER A 218 2.30 -12.54 15.63
N LEU A 219 2.21 -11.56 16.55
CA LEU A 219 0.95 -10.96 16.99
C LEU A 219 0.28 -10.18 15.84
N ALA A 220 1.04 -9.38 15.10
CA ALA A 220 0.51 -8.65 13.95
C ALA A 220 -0.05 -9.60 12.88
N ASN A 221 0.66 -10.68 12.57
CA ASN A 221 0.19 -11.70 11.64
C ASN A 221 -1.04 -12.45 12.18
N ALA A 222 -1.05 -12.80 13.47
CA ALA A 222 -2.20 -13.47 14.09
C ALA A 222 -3.46 -12.62 13.98
N VAL A 223 -3.40 -11.34 14.36
CA VAL A 223 -4.56 -10.43 14.27
C VAL A 223 -5.00 -10.20 12.83
N PHE A 224 -4.05 -10.13 11.89
CA PHE A 224 -4.38 -10.02 10.47
C PHE A 224 -5.10 -11.27 9.95
N VAL A 225 -4.65 -12.46 10.33
CA VAL A 225 -5.27 -13.73 9.95
C VAL A 225 -6.64 -13.87 10.60
N ASP A 226 -6.75 -13.62 11.90
CA ASP A 226 -8.01 -13.70 12.65
C ASP A 226 -9.09 -12.81 12.00
N GLU A 227 -8.77 -11.55 11.69
CA GLU A 227 -9.69 -10.65 10.99
C GLU A 227 -10.11 -11.17 9.61
N MET A 228 -9.16 -11.70 8.83
CA MET A 228 -9.43 -12.26 7.50
C MET A 228 -10.30 -13.51 7.55
N THR A 229 -10.20 -14.28 8.64
CA THR A 229 -11.02 -15.49 8.85
C THR A 229 -12.37 -15.20 9.49
N MET A 230 -12.51 -14.09 10.21
CA MET A 230 -13.77 -13.70 10.87
C MET A 230 -14.89 -13.47 9.84
N ASP A 231 -14.58 -12.88 8.68
CA ASP A 231 -15.54 -12.66 7.58
C ASP A 231 -16.10 -13.96 7.00
N ASN A 232 -15.27 -15.01 6.87
CA ASN A 232 -15.73 -16.33 6.41
C ASN A 232 -16.60 -17.02 7.45
N ASN A 233 -16.40 -16.73 8.73
CA ASN A 233 -17.17 -17.32 9.82
C ASN A 233 -18.52 -16.62 9.97
N GLU A 234 -18.59 -15.29 9.91
CA GLU A 234 -19.85 -14.53 10.03
C GLU A 234 -20.86 -14.91 8.91
N ASP A 235 -20.41 -14.93 7.65
CA ASP A 235 -21.24 -15.35 6.50
C ASP A 235 -21.71 -16.81 6.61
N LEU A 236 -20.89 -17.67 7.23
CA LEU A 236 -21.22 -19.08 7.44
C LEU A 236 -22.21 -19.25 8.60
N GLU A 237 -22.03 -18.50 9.67
CA GLU A 237 -22.91 -18.48 10.84
C GLU A 237 -24.31 -17.99 10.45
N GLU A 238 -24.43 -16.91 9.67
CA GLU A 238 -25.73 -16.44 9.13
C GLU A 238 -26.43 -17.52 8.29
N LYS A 239 -25.69 -18.25 7.44
CA LYS A 239 -26.27 -19.33 6.63
C LYS A 239 -26.72 -20.51 7.48
N ILE A 240 -25.98 -20.86 8.52
CA ILE A 240 -26.33 -21.92 9.46
C ILE A 240 -27.59 -21.55 10.24
N ASP A 241 -27.71 -20.29 10.68
CA ASP A 241 -28.89 -19.78 11.37
C ASP A 241 -30.12 -19.82 10.46
N GLN A 242 -29.97 -19.38 9.20
CA GLN A 242 -31.04 -19.47 8.19
C GLN A 242 -31.49 -20.91 7.92
N LEU A 243 -30.52 -21.83 7.76
CA LEU A 243 -30.81 -23.26 7.59
C LEU A 243 -31.54 -23.84 8.81
N SER A 244 -31.08 -23.51 10.02
CA SER A 244 -31.69 -23.97 11.26
C SER A 244 -33.13 -23.47 11.40
N GLN A 245 -33.39 -22.23 11.02
CA GLN A 245 -34.72 -21.64 11.02
C GLN A 245 -35.63 -22.31 9.98
N GLN A 246 -35.14 -22.56 8.77
CA GLN A 246 -35.88 -23.31 7.74
C GLN A 246 -36.21 -24.73 8.17
N VAL A 247 -35.28 -25.44 8.82
CA VAL A 247 -35.51 -26.79 9.35
C VAL A 247 -36.57 -26.78 10.45
N ALA A 248 -36.54 -25.78 11.35
CA ALA A 248 -37.56 -25.63 12.39
C ALA A 248 -38.95 -25.38 11.80
N GLU A 249 -39.06 -24.50 10.81
CA GLU A 249 -40.31 -24.22 10.10
C GLU A 249 -40.83 -25.46 9.35
N LEU A 250 -39.94 -26.21 8.67
CA LEU A 250 -40.32 -27.45 7.99
C LEU A 250 -40.83 -28.51 8.96
N LYS A 251 -40.19 -28.63 10.14
CA LYS A 251 -40.60 -29.56 11.18
C LYS A 251 -41.99 -29.21 11.71
N GLN A 252 -42.26 -27.93 11.94
CA GLN A 252 -43.56 -27.44 12.38
C GLN A 252 -44.67 -27.71 11.34
N LEU A 253 -44.39 -27.48 10.04
CA LEU A 253 -45.32 -27.80 8.95
C LEU A 253 -45.61 -29.30 8.82
N LEU A 254 -44.64 -30.16 9.13
CA LEU A 254 -44.84 -31.62 9.12
C LEU A 254 -45.65 -32.09 10.33
N GLU A 255 -45.45 -31.50 11.51
CA GLU A 255 -46.26 -31.75 12.71
C GLU A 255 -47.72 -31.33 12.47
N ASP A 256 -47.96 -30.12 11.95
CA ASP A 256 -49.30 -29.62 11.60
C ASP A 256 -50.00 -30.50 10.54
N ARG A 257 -49.24 -31.09 9.61
CA ARG A 257 -49.77 -32.01 8.58
C ARG A 257 -50.02 -33.42 9.11
N GLY A 258 -49.29 -33.85 10.13
CA GLY A 258 -49.49 -35.13 10.81
C GLY A 258 -50.74 -35.16 11.70
N ASP A 259 -51.12 -34.00 12.25
CA ASP A 259 -52.32 -33.82 13.07
C ASP A 259 -53.59 -33.51 12.25
N ALA A 260 -53.49 -33.35 10.94
CA ALA A 260 -54.66 -33.21 10.07
C ALA A 260 -55.41 -34.56 10.00
N PRO A 261 -56.71 -34.61 10.38
CA PRO A 261 -57.46 -35.86 10.40
C PRO A 261 -57.51 -36.48 9.00
N SER A 262 -57.08 -37.73 8.90
CA SER A 262 -57.26 -38.55 7.71
C SER A 262 -58.76 -38.63 7.38
N VAL A 263 -59.17 -37.91 6.32
CA VAL A 263 -60.51 -38.00 5.72
C VAL A 263 -60.72 -39.37 5.12
#